data_AF-A0A3C0HEG9-F1
#
_entry.id   AF-A0A3C0HEG9-F1
#
_cell.length_a   1.000
_cell.length_b   1.000
_cell.length_c   1.000
_cell.angle_alpha   90.00
_cell.angle_beta   90.00
_cell.angle_gamma   90.00
#
_symmetry.space_group_name_H-M   'P 1'
#
loop_
_entity.id
_entity.type
_entity.pdbx_description
1 polymer ?
#
loop_
_entity_poly.entity_id
_entity_poly.type
_entity_poly.pdbx_seq_one_letter_code
_entity_poly.pdbx_strand_id
1 'polypeptide(L)'
;MSDVRKEIDQVISELSSQGYDLNDHIKHEHDEEKIVGLGDAVEAALTKFGITQERFKYWFNLKECNCTKRKKWLNSLFSWKKRQ
;
A
#
# COMPACT_ATOMS: atom_id res chain seq x y z
N MET A 1 -12.27 -19.97 -4.61
CA MET A 1 -11.81 -19.44 -3.30
C MET A 1 -10.34 -19.74 -3.01
N SER A 2 -9.66 -20.65 -3.73
CA SER A 2 -8.23 -20.96 -3.58
C SER A 2 -7.29 -19.93 -4.20
N ASP A 3 -7.70 -19.27 -5.29
CA ASP A 3 -6.82 -18.38 -6.05
C ASP A 3 -6.53 -17.08 -5.34
N VAL A 4 -7.53 -16.51 -4.67
CA VAL A 4 -7.37 -15.28 -3.87
C VAL A 4 -6.34 -15.45 -2.75
N ARG A 5 -6.25 -16.64 -2.14
CA ARG A 5 -5.24 -16.90 -1.10
C ARG A 5 -3.82 -16.93 -1.68
N LYS A 6 -3.64 -17.54 -2.85
CA LYS A 6 -2.34 -17.57 -3.54
C LYS A 6 -1.88 -16.19 -3.99
N GLU A 7 -2.82 -15.39 -4.49
CA GLU A 7 -2.56 -13.99 -4.86
C GLU A 7 -2.14 -13.17 -3.64
N ILE A 8 -2.82 -13.36 -2.50
CA ILE A 8 -2.45 -12.73 -1.23
C ILE A 8 -1.06 -13.18 -0.77
N ASP A 9 -0.75 -14.48 -0.84
CA ASP A 9 0.57 -15.00 -0.44
C ASP A 9 1.70 -14.45 -1.32
N GLN A 10 1.45 -14.24 -2.63
CA GLN A 10 2.39 -13.59 -3.53
C GLN A 10 2.61 -12.12 -3.16
N VAL A 11 1.54 -11.40 -2.84
CA VAL A 11 1.63 -10.01 -2.36
C VAL A 11 2.41 -9.93 -1.06
N ILE A 12 2.17 -10.84 -0.12
CA ILE A 12 2.91 -10.92 1.15
C ILE A 12 4.39 -11.19 0.88
N SER A 13 4.71 -12.15 0.00
CA SER A 13 6.11 -12.46 -0.36
C SER A 13 6.83 -11.27 -0.99
N GLU A 14 6.17 -10.54 -1.88
CA GLU A 14 6.72 -9.34 -2.52
C GLU A 14 6.97 -8.23 -1.49
N LEU A 15 6.01 -7.98 -0.59
CA LEU A 15 6.16 -7.01 0.48
C LEU A 15 7.30 -7.40 1.44
N SER A 16 7.40 -8.67 1.83
CA SER A 16 8.52 -9.16 2.65
C SER A 16 9.87 -9.00 1.95
N SER A 17 9.95 -9.22 0.63
CA SER A 17 11.18 -9.01 -0.14
C SER A 17 11.64 -7.55 -0.18
N GLN A 18 10.70 -6.61 -0.07
CA GLN A 18 10.95 -5.17 0.01
C GLN A 18 11.29 -4.71 1.44
N GLY A 19 11.40 -5.65 2.39
CA GLY A 19 11.79 -5.40 3.76
C GLY A 19 10.65 -4.96 4.67
N TYR A 20 9.40 -5.22 4.28
CA TYR A 20 8.20 -5.01 5.08
C TYR A 20 7.90 -6.27 5.90
N ASP A 21 8.03 -6.20 7.22
CA ASP A 21 7.65 -7.28 8.15
C ASP A 21 6.25 -7.00 8.70
N LEU A 22 5.35 -8.00 8.64
CA LEU A 22 3.97 -7.89 9.11
C LEU A 22 3.87 -7.74 10.64
N ASN A 23 4.91 -8.14 11.38
CA ASN A 23 5.01 -8.03 12.83
C ASN A 23 5.66 -6.71 13.26
N ASP A 24 6.30 -6.00 12.34
CA ASP A 24 6.97 -4.72 12.58
C ASP A 24 5.97 -3.58 12.38
N HIS A 25 4.92 -3.60 13.21
CA HIS A 25 3.90 -2.56 13.21
C HIS A 25 4.27 -1.51 14.26
N ILE A 26 4.64 -0.31 13.81
CA ILE A 26 4.90 0.81 14.72
C ILE A 26 3.56 1.26 15.29
N LYS A 27 3.28 0.86 16.54
CA LYS A 27 2.28 1.56 17.36
C LYS A 27 2.79 2.98 17.53
N HIS A 28 1.99 3.95 17.09
CA HIS A 28 2.28 5.38 17.15
C HIS A 28 2.74 5.80 18.54
N GLU A 29 4.04 5.81 18.78
CA GLU A 29 4.65 6.57 19.86
C GLU A 29 5.82 7.35 19.25
N HIS A 30 5.49 8.58 18.85
CA HIS A 30 6.42 9.70 18.90
C HIS A 30 7.63 9.77 17.95
N ASP A 31 7.58 9.19 16.76
CA ASP A 31 8.62 9.48 15.75
C ASP A 31 8.07 10.18 14.50
N GLU A 32 8.52 11.43 14.32
CA GLU A 32 8.37 12.26 13.11
C GLU A 32 9.21 11.73 11.93
N GLU A 33 9.75 10.53 12.04
CA GLU A 33 10.54 9.88 11.01
C GLU A 33 9.63 9.22 9.98
N LYS A 34 9.42 9.94 8.86
CA LYS A 34 8.89 9.47 7.56
C LYS A 34 8.41 8.01 7.55
N ILE A 35 7.24 7.76 8.15
CA ILE A 35 6.61 6.44 8.15
C ILE A 35 6.02 6.21 6.76
N VAL A 36 6.32 5.08 6.12
CA VAL A 36 5.70 4.65 4.85
C VAL A 36 4.64 3.62 5.19
N GLY A 37 3.39 3.90 4.84
CA GLY A 37 2.28 2.97 5.04
C GLY A 37 2.05 2.04 3.85
N LEU A 38 1.26 1.00 4.04
CA LEU A 38 0.88 0.06 2.95
C LEU A 38 0.22 0.76 1.77
N GLY A 39 -0.60 1.78 2.02
CA GLY A 39 -1.20 2.60 0.99
C GLY A 39 -0.17 3.39 0.18
N ASP A 40 0.88 3.90 0.82
CA ASP A 40 2.00 4.56 0.12
C ASP A 40 2.77 3.58 -0.77
N ALA A 41 3.04 2.37 -0.28
CA ALA A 41 3.72 1.32 -1.05
C ALA A 41 2.91 0.90 -2.29
N VAL A 42 1.60 0.67 -2.11
CA VAL A 42 0.69 0.32 -3.21
C VAL A 42 0.59 1.46 -4.22
N GLU A 43 0.47 2.71 -3.78
CA GLU A 43 0.44 3.87 -4.69
C GLU A 43 1.74 4.00 -5.49
N ALA A 44 2.90 3.82 -4.85
CA ALA A 44 4.19 3.86 -5.53
C ALA A 44 4.33 2.75 -6.58
N ALA A 45 3.89 1.53 -6.26
CA ALA A 45 3.88 0.41 -7.20
C ALA A 45 2.97 0.70 -8.41
N LEU A 46 1.72 1.12 -8.17
CA LEU A 46 0.77 1.46 -9.22
C LEU A 46 1.30 2.59 -10.12
N THR A 47 1.88 3.62 -9.52
CA THR A 47 2.45 4.76 -10.26
C THR A 47 3.64 4.32 -11.14
N LYS A 48 4.49 3.41 -10.67
CA LYS A 48 5.61 2.86 -11.45
C LYS A 48 5.15 2.14 -12.71
N PHE A 49 3.97 1.49 -12.67
CA PHE A 49 3.33 0.88 -13.84
C PHE A 49 2.48 1.86 -14.65
N GLY A 50 2.53 3.16 -14.34
CA GLY A 50 1.79 4.20 -15.04
C GLY A 50 0.29 4.17 -14.74
N ILE A 51 -0.13 3.57 -13.62
CA ILE A 51 -1.50 3.56 -13.14
C ILE A 51 -1.64 4.72 -12.14
N THR A 52 -1.90 5.91 -12.67
CA THR A 52 -2.21 7.08 -11.84
C THR A 52 -3.68 7.11 -11.46
N GLN A 53 -4.03 7.96 -10.49
CA GLN A 53 -5.42 8.17 -10.09
C GLN A 53 -6.32 8.55 -11.27
N GLU A 54 -5.83 9.37 -12.18
CA GLU A 54 -6.50 9.85 -13.39
C GLU A 54 -6.76 8.72 -14.36
N ARG A 55 -5.73 7.89 -14.60
CA ARG A 55 -5.85 6.73 -15.48
C ARG A 55 -6.78 5.68 -14.90
N PHE A 56 -6.73 5.45 -13.59
CA PHE A 56 -7.66 4.57 -12.91
C PHE A 56 -9.11 5.08 -13.02
N LYS A 57 -9.35 6.37 -12.76
CA LYS A 57 -10.68 7.00 -12.96
C LYS A 57 -11.16 6.83 -14.40
N TYR A 58 -10.28 7.05 -15.37
CA TYR A 58 -10.59 6.93 -16.79
C TYR A 58 -10.92 5.49 -17.20
N TRP A 59 -10.10 4.50 -16.85
CA TRP A 59 -10.32 3.09 -17.20
C TRP A 59 -11.59 2.51 -16.61
N PHE A 60 -11.94 2.90 -15.39
CA PHE A 60 -13.12 2.39 -14.70
C PHE A 60 -14.33 3.33 -14.82
N ASN A 61 -14.23 4.40 -15.63
CA ASN A 61 -15.27 5.42 -15.82
C ASN A 61 -15.84 5.97 -14.48
N LEU A 62 -14.95 6.24 -13.53
CA LEU A 62 -15.29 6.69 -12.18
C LEU A 62 -15.16 8.21 -12.08
N LYS A 63 -16.19 8.88 -11.54
CA LYS A 63 -16.09 10.30 -11.13
C LYS A 63 -15.11 10.48 -9.97
N GLU A 64 -15.06 9.50 -9.07
CA GLU A 64 -14.18 9.48 -7.90
C GLU A 64 -13.77 8.04 -7.57
N CYS A 65 -12.48 7.81 -7.30
CA CYS A 65 -11.97 6.49 -6.94
C CYS A 65 -11.80 6.26 -5.43
N ASN A 66 -12.03 7.29 -4.60
CA ASN A 66 -11.73 7.31 -3.16
C ASN A 66 -10.28 6.89 -2.84
N CYS A 67 -9.35 7.12 -3.78
CA CYS A 67 -7.97 6.63 -3.68
C CYS A 67 -7.28 7.14 -2.41
N THR A 68 -7.48 8.40 -2.02
CA THR A 68 -6.96 8.98 -0.77
C THR A 68 -7.50 8.28 0.47
N LYS A 69 -8.80 7.95 0.50
CA LYS A 69 -9.43 7.23 1.63
C LYS A 69 -8.93 5.79 1.71
N ARG A 70 -8.81 5.11 0.56
CA ARG A 70 -8.25 3.75 0.47
C ARG A 70 -6.80 3.71 0.90
N LYS A 71 -6.00 4.68 0.45
CA LYS A 71 -4.61 4.87 0.88
C LYS A 71 -4.50 5.05 2.39
N LYS A 72 -5.27 5.97 2.97
CA LYS A 72 -5.27 6.22 4.42
C LYS A 72 -5.70 4.99 5.23
N TRP A 73 -6.70 4.26 4.75
CA TRP A 73 -7.14 3.01 5.37
C TRP A 73 -6.03 1.94 5.32
N LEU A 74 -5.39 1.75 4.17
CA LEU A 74 -4.25 0.83 4.04
C LEU A 74 -3.09 1.24 4.96
N ASN A 75 -2.77 2.54 5.04
CA ASN A 75 -1.74 3.07 5.93
C ASN A 75 -2.06 2.84 7.42
N SER A 76 -3.34 2.72 7.79
CA SER A 76 -3.73 2.42 9.18
C SER A 76 -3.63 0.94 9.55
N LEU A 77 -3.50 0.05 8.56
CA LEU A 77 -3.37 -1.38 8.78
C LEU A 77 -1.92 -1.81 8.99
N PHE A 78 -1.02 -1.24 8.19
CA PHE A 78 0.40 -1.54 8.26
C PHE A 78 1.20 -0.30 7.90
N SER A 79 2.22 -0.04 8.70
CA SER A 79 3.07 1.14 8.62
C SER A 79 4.46 0.74 9.08
N TRP A 80 5.47 1.18 8.31
CA TRP A 80 6.87 0.82 8.52
C TRP A 80 7.73 2.06 8.56
N LYS A 81 8.84 1.98 9.31
CA LYS A 81 9.88 3.01 9.29
C LYS A 81 10.51 3.01 7.90
N LYS A 82 10.51 4.16 7.22
CA LYS A 82 11.23 4.28 5.95
C LYS A 82 12.72 4.13 6.25
N ARG A 83 13.35 3.09 5.71
CA ARG A 83 14.82 3.02 5.70
C ARG A 83 15.33 4.22 4.90
N GLN A 84 16.15 5.05 5.54
CA GLN A 84 16.91 6.11 4.87
C GLN A 84 17.88 5.51 3.85
#